data_AF-A0A933IB67-F1
#
_entry.id   AF-A0A933IB67-F1
#
_cell.length_a   1.000
_cell.length_b   1.000
_cell.length_c   1.000
_cell.angle_alpha   90.00
_cell.angle_beta   90.00
_cell.angle_gamma   90.00
#
_symmetry.space_group_name_H-M   'P 1'
#
loop_
_entity.id
_entity.type
_entity.pdbx_description
1 polymer ?
#
loop_
_entity_poly.entity_id
_entity_poly.type
_entity_poly.pdbx_seq_one_letter_code
_entity_poly.pdbx_strand_id
1 'polypeptide(L)'
;MGLVNATIILRNPKEDEIKEMEVEALVDSGALHLCIPEKVAIQLNLKELCKRDVTTADGKEHLCSYVGPIEVKFENRGCFTGALILGDEILLGAVPMEDMDVLISPTQKKLIVNPKSPNIASSIAKGLKKLKTSNKSMKLTA
;
A
#
# COMPACT_ATOMS: atom_id res chain seq x y z
N MET A 1 8.20 -3.76 -20.60
CA MET A 1 6.93 -4.34 -20.09
C MET A 1 7.27 -5.18 -18.88
N GLY A 2 6.56 -4.98 -17.77
CA GLY A 2 6.79 -5.75 -16.55
C GLY A 2 6.43 -7.23 -16.75
N LEU A 3 7.11 -8.11 -16.00
CA LEU A 3 7.04 -9.56 -16.17
C LEU A 3 6.10 -10.25 -15.19
N VAL A 4 5.56 -9.48 -14.24
CA VAL A 4 4.81 -10.00 -13.08
C VAL A 4 3.56 -9.16 -12.89
N ASN A 5 2.42 -9.84 -12.91
CA ASN A 5 1.12 -9.26 -12.62
C ASN A 5 0.55 -9.95 -11.37
N ALA A 6 -0.28 -9.23 -10.63
CA ALA A 6 -0.99 -9.76 -9.47
C ALA A 6 -2.46 -9.30 -9.49
N THR A 7 -3.37 -10.21 -9.20
CA THR A 7 -4.75 -9.87 -8.91
C THR A 7 -4.83 -9.32 -7.48
N ILE A 8 -5.23 -8.06 -7.35
CA ILE A 8 -5.40 -7.38 -6.07
C ILE A 8 -6.82 -6.87 -5.94
N ILE A 9 -7.25 -6.64 -4.69
CA ILE A 9 -8.53 -6.00 -4.39
C ILE A 9 -8.25 -4.57 -3.95
N LEU A 10 -8.95 -3.61 -4.56
CA LEU A 10 -8.94 -2.21 -4.17
C LEU A 10 -10.28 -1.81 -3.57
N ARG A 11 -10.27 -1.15 -2.41
CA ARG A 11 -11.46 -0.64 -1.73
C ARG A 11 -11.23 0.77 -1.21
N ASN A 12 -12.27 1.59 -1.20
CA ASN A 12 -12.28 2.82 -0.41
C ASN A 12 -12.84 2.51 0.99
N PRO A 13 -12.01 2.51 2.05
CA PRO A 13 -12.48 2.13 3.38
C PRO A 13 -13.35 3.18 4.07
N LYS A 14 -13.51 4.37 3.47
CA LYS A 14 -14.41 5.41 3.99
C LYS A 14 -15.83 5.32 3.43
N GLU A 15 -16.03 4.56 2.36
CA GLU A 15 -17.29 4.50 1.61
C GLU A 15 -17.74 3.04 1.50
N ASP A 16 -18.35 2.51 2.56
CA ASP A 16 -18.75 1.09 2.65
C ASP A 16 -19.80 0.67 1.62
N GLU A 17 -20.54 1.63 1.05
CA GLU A 17 -21.54 1.40 0.00
C GLU A 17 -20.90 1.12 -1.36
N ILE A 18 -19.65 1.53 -1.56
CA ILE A 18 -18.91 1.30 -2.80
C ILE A 18 -18.28 -0.10 -2.73
N LYS A 19 -18.62 -0.92 -3.73
CA LYS A 19 -18.06 -2.28 -3.85
C LYS A 19 -16.55 -2.23 -4.08
N GLU A 20 -15.84 -3.15 -3.45
CA GLU A 20 -14.44 -3.39 -3.74
C GLU A 20 -14.25 -3.90 -5.18
N MET A 21 -13.08 -3.62 -5.75
CA MET A 21 -12.74 -3.94 -7.13
C MET A 21 -11.61 -4.96 -7.15
N GLU A 22 -11.85 -6.13 -7.74
CA GLU A 22 -10.79 -7.07 -8.10
C GLU A 22 -10.20 -6.64 -9.44
N VAL A 23 -8.89 -6.37 -9.45
CA VAL A 23 -8.18 -5.80 -10.59
C VAL A 23 -6.84 -6.48 -10.79
N GLU A 24 -6.39 -6.54 -12.04
CA GLU A 24 -5.03 -6.95 -12.37
C GLU A 24 -4.09 -5.74 -12.29
N ALA A 25 -3.02 -5.86 -11.51
CA ALA A 25 -1.99 -4.84 -11.36
C ALA A 25 -0.64 -5.36 -11.84
N LEU A 26 0.10 -4.50 -12.56
CA LEU A 26 1.49 -4.75 -12.87
C LEU A 26 2.32 -4.50 -11.62
N VAL A 27 3.16 -5.47 -11.26
CA VAL A 27 4.03 -5.39 -10.09
C VAL A 27 5.31 -4.66 -10.47
N ASP A 28 5.51 -3.48 -9.91
CA ASP A 28 6.61 -2.58 -10.28
C ASP A 28 7.36 -2.09 -9.05
N SER A 29 8.49 -2.72 -8.75
CA SER A 29 9.38 -2.28 -7.67
C SER A 29 10.11 -0.97 -7.98
N GLY A 30 10.09 -0.50 -9.24
CA GLY A 30 10.62 0.81 -9.63
C GLY A 30 9.66 1.96 -9.32
N ALA A 31 8.35 1.67 -9.24
CA ALA A 31 7.35 2.62 -8.77
C ALA A 31 7.33 2.66 -7.23
N LEU A 32 7.29 3.86 -6.64
CA LEU A 32 7.22 4.01 -5.18
C LEU A 32 5.79 3.77 -4.66
N HIS A 33 4.81 4.41 -5.28
CA HIS A 33 3.41 4.40 -4.85
C HIS A 33 2.56 3.47 -5.70
N LEU A 34 1.37 3.13 -5.21
CA LEU A 34 0.30 2.62 -6.05
C LEU A 34 -0.01 3.67 -7.13
N CYS A 35 0.01 3.29 -8.40
CA CYS A 35 -0.49 4.13 -9.49
C CYS A 35 -1.79 3.53 -10.01
N ILE A 36 -2.81 4.36 -10.19
CA ILE A 36 -4.11 3.95 -10.71
C ILE A 36 -4.55 4.84 -11.87
N PRO A 37 -5.27 4.29 -12.84
CA PRO A 37 -5.95 5.09 -13.85
C PRO A 37 -7.05 5.96 -13.22
N GLU A 38 -7.36 7.09 -13.86
CA GLU A 38 -8.40 8.03 -13.39
C GLU A 38 -9.77 7.35 -13.22
N LYS A 39 -10.13 6.43 -14.12
CA LYS A 39 -11.36 5.62 -14.04
C LYS A 39 -11.50 4.86 -12.72
N VAL A 40 -10.40 4.33 -12.17
CA VAL A 40 -10.41 3.59 -10.90
C VAL A 40 -10.64 4.56 -9.74
N ALA A 41 -10.01 5.74 -9.77
CA ALA A 41 -10.22 6.76 -8.76
C ALA A 41 -11.68 7.25 -8.72
N ILE A 42 -12.30 7.45 -9.88
CA ILE A 42 -13.71 7.82 -10.00
C ILE A 42 -14.61 6.71 -9.45
N GLN A 43 -14.37 5.45 -9.85
CA GLN A 43 -15.19 4.32 -9.43
C GLN A 43 -15.14 4.07 -7.91
N LEU A 44 -13.97 4.28 -7.30
CA LEU A 44 -13.79 4.17 -5.84
C LEU A 44 -14.13 5.48 -5.10
N ASN A 45 -14.61 6.51 -5.80
CA ASN A 45 -14.92 7.84 -5.26
C ASN A 45 -13.78 8.42 -4.40
N LEU A 46 -12.55 8.35 -4.91
CA LEU A 46 -11.36 8.80 -4.18
C LEU A 46 -11.20 10.31 -4.30
N LYS A 47 -10.83 10.94 -3.18
CA LYS A 47 -10.60 12.39 -3.14
C LYS A 47 -9.12 12.69 -3.30
N GLU A 48 -8.81 13.76 -4.04
CA GLU A 48 -7.48 14.33 -4.08
C GLU A 48 -7.08 14.86 -2.70
N LEU A 49 -5.93 14.39 -2.21
CA LEU A 49 -5.35 14.80 -0.93
C LEU A 49 -4.31 15.89 -1.15
N CYS A 50 -3.49 15.74 -2.18
CA CYS A 50 -2.50 16.73 -2.60
C CYS A 50 -2.02 16.43 -4.04
N LYS A 51 -1.15 17.30 -4.58
CA LYS A 51 -0.35 17.00 -5.76
C LYS A 51 1.03 16.47 -5.36
N ARG A 52 1.64 15.67 -6.22
CA ARG A 52 3.04 15.24 -6.11
C ARG A 52 3.76 15.40 -7.44
N ASP A 53 5.01 15.86 -7.38
CA ASP A 53 5.92 15.79 -8.50
C ASP A 53 6.41 14.34 -8.66
N VAL A 54 6.22 13.80 -9.85
CA VAL A 54 6.52 12.41 -10.19
C VAL A 54 7.46 12.39 -11.39
N THR A 55 8.60 11.72 -11.25
CA THR A 55 9.50 11.45 -12.37
C THR A 55 9.18 10.08 -12.95
N THR A 56 8.81 10.03 -14.23
CA THR A 56 8.52 8.79 -14.95
C THR A 56 9.79 8.13 -15.49
N ALA A 57 9.68 6.88 -15.95
CA ALA A 57 10.82 6.10 -16.44
C ALA A 57 11.54 6.73 -17.65
N ASP A 58 10.88 7.62 -18.39
CA ASP A 58 11.47 8.41 -19.48
C ASP A 58 12.18 9.69 -18.99
N GLY A 59 12.26 9.90 -17.68
CA GLY A 59 12.94 11.03 -17.04
C GLY A 59 12.12 12.32 -17.01
N LYS A 60 10.87 12.32 -17.47
CA LYS A 60 10.01 13.50 -17.42
C LYS A 60 9.38 13.68 -16.05
N GLU A 61 9.17 14.93 -15.67
CA GLU A 61 8.49 15.29 -14.43
C GLU A 61 7.03 15.66 -14.70
N HIS A 62 6.14 15.17 -13.83
CA HIS A 62 4.70 15.34 -13.93
C HIS A 62 4.10 15.68 -12.57
N LEU A 63 3.29 16.73 -12.52
CA LEU A 63 2.51 17.06 -11.33
C LEU A 63 1.23 16.21 -11.32
N CYS A 64 1.21 15.15 -10.51
CA CYS A 64 0.13 14.17 -10.47
C CYS A 64 -0.76 14.34 -9.22
N SER A 65 -2.04 14.03 -9.35
CA SER A 65 -2.97 13.96 -8.22
C SER A 65 -2.66 12.75 -7.34
N TYR A 66 -2.49 12.98 -6.05
CA TYR A 66 -2.39 11.93 -5.04
C TYR A 66 -3.72 11.79 -4.31
N VAL A 67 -4.35 10.63 -4.43
CA VAL A 67 -5.71 10.35 -3.95
C VAL A 67 -5.73 9.27 -2.86
N GLY A 68 -6.78 9.25 -2.06
CA GLY A 68 -7.00 8.19 -1.07
C GLY A 68 -8.12 8.50 -0.07
N PRO A 69 -8.25 7.69 0.99
CA PRO A 69 -7.49 6.46 1.25
C PRO A 69 -7.93 5.28 0.37
N ILE A 70 -7.02 4.32 0.17
CA ILE A 70 -7.28 3.07 -0.53
C ILE A 70 -6.81 1.93 0.36
N GLU A 71 -7.67 0.93 0.56
CA GLU A 71 -7.29 -0.38 1.06
C GLU A 71 -6.90 -1.27 -0.12
N VAL A 72 -5.71 -1.85 -0.06
CA VAL A 72 -5.23 -2.83 -1.04
C VAL A 72 -5.16 -4.18 -0.35
N LYS A 73 -5.68 -5.23 -0.97
CA LYS A 73 -5.57 -6.61 -0.47
C LYS A 73 -4.95 -7.52 -1.51
N PHE A 74 -4.11 -8.44 -1.05
CA PHE A 74 -3.52 -9.51 -1.83
C PHE A 74 -3.41 -10.77 -0.97
N GLU A 75 -4.03 -11.87 -1.39
CA GLU A 75 -4.11 -13.12 -0.61
C GLU A 75 -4.57 -12.86 0.85
N ASN A 76 -3.74 -13.19 1.84
CA ASN A 76 -3.96 -12.96 3.26
C ASN A 76 -3.25 -11.71 3.79
N ARG A 77 -3.01 -10.72 2.91
CA ARG A 77 -2.36 -9.43 3.22
C ARG A 77 -3.27 -8.28 2.85
N GLY A 78 -3.12 -7.18 3.59
CA GLY A 78 -3.77 -5.92 3.25
C GLY A 78 -3.03 -4.74 3.85
N CYS A 79 -3.10 -3.61 3.16
CA CYS A 79 -2.51 -2.33 3.58
C CYS A 79 -3.45 -1.16 3.26
N PHE A 80 -3.25 -0.05 3.96
CA PHE A 80 -3.88 1.23 3.62
C PHE A 80 -2.84 2.18 3.03
N THR A 81 -3.14 2.73 1.86
CA THR A 81 -2.24 3.65 1.17
C THR A 81 -3.02 4.73 0.42
N GLY A 82 -2.31 5.65 -0.22
CA GLY A 82 -2.86 6.48 -1.29
C GLY A 82 -2.30 6.06 -2.64
N ALA A 83 -2.86 6.60 -3.71
CA ALA A 83 -2.40 6.33 -5.08
C ALA A 83 -2.15 7.61 -5.86
N LEU A 84 -1.25 7.52 -6.83
CA LEU A 84 -1.09 8.53 -7.88
C LEU A 84 -2.07 8.22 -9.01
N ILE A 85 -2.79 9.23 -9.50
CA ILE A 85 -3.52 9.12 -10.76
C ILE A 85 -2.50 9.29 -11.89
N LEU A 86 -2.14 8.18 -12.54
CA LEU A 86 -1.12 8.15 -13.59
C LEU A 86 -1.30 6.89 -14.45
N GLY A 87 -1.16 7.06 -15.77
CA GLY A 87 -1.19 5.95 -16.73
C GLY A 87 -2.59 5.36 -16.96
N ASP A 88 -2.61 4.23 -17.67
CA ASP A 88 -3.80 3.48 -18.06
C ASP A 88 -3.87 2.06 -17.45
N GLU A 89 -2.75 1.58 -16.90
CA GLU A 89 -2.62 0.37 -16.10
C GLU A 89 -2.42 0.67 -14.60
N ILE A 90 -2.73 -0.30 -13.75
CA ILE A 90 -2.49 -0.19 -12.30
C ILE A 90 -1.08 -0.68 -12.01
N LEU A 91 -0.28 0.12 -11.31
CA LEU A 91 1.06 -0.25 -10.87
C LEU A 91 1.09 -0.46 -9.36
N LEU A 92 1.42 -1.68 -8.92
CA LEU A 92 1.66 -1.98 -7.52
C LEU A 92 3.11 -1.62 -7.16
N GLY A 93 3.29 -0.45 -6.54
CA GLY A 93 4.60 0.08 -6.15
C GLY A 93 5.19 -0.51 -4.87
N ALA A 94 6.41 -0.09 -4.53
CA ALA A 94 7.19 -0.56 -3.41
C ALA A 94 6.51 -0.36 -2.05
N VAL A 95 5.92 0.81 -1.78
CA VAL A 95 5.27 1.10 -0.49
C VAL A 95 4.16 0.11 -0.14
N PRO A 96 3.13 -0.11 -0.97
CA PRO A 96 2.11 -1.11 -0.65
C PRO A 96 2.67 -2.53 -0.63
N MET A 97 3.70 -2.88 -1.41
CA MET A 97 4.33 -4.20 -1.34
C MET A 97 5.06 -4.44 -0.02
N GLU A 98 5.83 -3.45 0.46
CA GLU A 98 6.56 -3.53 1.73
C GLU A 98 5.59 -3.59 2.91
N ASP A 99 4.54 -2.76 2.92
CA ASP A 99 3.54 -2.77 4.00
C ASP A 99 2.76 -4.08 4.05
N MET A 100 2.50 -4.69 2.89
CA MET A 100 1.86 -6.01 2.80
C MET A 100 2.81 -7.19 3.06
N ASP A 101 4.12 -7.00 3.26
CA ASP A 101 5.10 -8.09 3.43
C ASP A 101 5.01 -9.14 2.29
N VAL A 102 4.98 -8.64 1.04
CA VAL A 102 4.97 -9.45 -0.18
C VAL A 102 6.27 -9.30 -0.96
N LEU A 103 6.62 -10.33 -1.72
CA LEU A 103 7.87 -10.41 -2.47
C LEU A 103 7.60 -10.70 -3.95
N ILE A 104 8.42 -10.14 -4.81
CA ILE A 104 8.46 -10.53 -6.23
C ILE A 104 9.31 -11.79 -6.33
N SER A 105 8.78 -12.83 -6.98
CA SER A 105 9.53 -14.03 -7.35
C SER A 105 9.81 -14.02 -8.85
N PRO A 106 11.02 -13.59 -9.30
CA PRO A 106 11.36 -13.57 -10.72
C PRO A 106 11.31 -14.96 -11.36
N THR A 107 11.73 -15.99 -10.62
CA THR A 107 11.73 -17.39 -11.07
C THR A 107 10.31 -17.89 -11.35
N GLN A 108 9.34 -17.51 -10.53
CA GLN A 108 7.94 -17.91 -10.70
C GLN A 108 7.13 -16.92 -11.54
N LYS A 109 7.68 -15.72 -11.78
CA LYS A 109 6.99 -14.56 -12.38
C LYS A 109 5.69 -14.21 -11.64
N LYS A 110 5.75 -14.18 -10.31
CA LYS A 110 4.58 -13.95 -9.44
C LYS A 110 4.93 -13.04 -8.27
N LEU A 111 3.94 -12.30 -7.80
CA LEU A 111 3.93 -11.78 -6.44
C LEU A 111 3.60 -12.92 -5.49
N ILE A 112 4.34 -13.04 -4.39
CA ILE A 112 4.14 -14.08 -3.39
C ILE A 112 4.11 -13.46 -2.01
N VAL A 113 3.37 -14.07 -1.10
CA VAL A 113 3.50 -13.80 0.34
C VAL A 113 4.91 -14.17 0.81
N ASN A 114 5.50 -13.37 1.69
CA ASN A 114 6.83 -13.65 2.24
C ASN A 114 6.87 -15.05 2.89
N PRO A 115 7.70 -15.98 2.37
CA PRO A 115 7.77 -17.35 2.89
C PRO A 115 8.28 -17.45 4.33
N LYS A 116 8.98 -16.43 4.84
CA LYS A 116 9.45 -16.37 6.24
C LYS A 116 8.33 -16.03 7.22
N SER A 117 7.22 -15.50 6.72
CA SER A 117 6.08 -15.01 7.48
C SER A 117 4.79 -15.40 6.74
N PRO A 118 4.50 -16.70 6.55
CA PRO A 118 3.42 -17.14 5.66
C PRO A 118 2.01 -16.76 6.18
N ASN A 119 1.82 -16.77 7.50
CA ASN A 119 0.49 -16.61 8.10
C ASN A 119 0.16 -15.15 8.44
N ILE A 120 1.12 -14.41 8.97
CA ILE A 120 0.95 -13.04 9.48
C ILE A 120 2.09 -12.18 8.92
N ALA A 121 1.76 -11.01 8.37
CA ALA A 121 2.75 -10.05 7.89
C ALA A 121 3.74 -9.69 9.01
N SER A 122 5.03 -9.67 8.66
CA SER A 122 6.09 -9.27 9.57
C SER A 122 6.51 -7.82 9.33
N SER A 123 7.00 -7.14 10.37
CA SER A 123 7.58 -5.80 10.25
C SER A 123 8.74 -5.64 11.22
N ILE A 124 9.63 -4.70 10.91
CA ILE A 124 10.82 -4.40 11.69
C ILE A 124 10.64 -3.01 12.32
N ALA A 125 10.75 -2.94 13.64
CA ALA A 125 10.68 -1.69 14.39
C ALA A 125 11.79 -1.63 15.45
N LYS A 126 12.11 -0.40 15.89
CA LYS A 126 13.04 -0.20 17.01
C LYS A 126 12.46 -0.83 18.27
N GLY A 127 13.29 -1.59 18.99
CA GLY A 127 12.86 -2.33 20.18
C GLY A 127 12.22 -1.45 21.26
N LEU A 128 11.25 -2.03 21.97
CA LEU A 128 10.59 -1.40 23.11
C LEU A 128 11.59 -1.23 24.25
N LYS A 129 11.96 0.00 24.60
CA LYS A 129 12.57 0.26 25.91
C LYS A 129 11.49 0.04 26.96
N LYS A 130 11.73 -0.81 27.95
CA LYS A 130 10.83 -0.91 29.12
C LYS A 130 10.65 0.49 29.70
N LEU A 131 9.43 1.03 29.62
CA LEU A 131 9.06 2.24 30.32
C LEU A 131 9.31 1.99 31.82
N LYS A 132 10.19 2.77 32.45
CA LYS A 132 10.35 2.72 33.90
C LYS A 132 9.05 3.23 34.52
N THR A 133 8.20 2.34 34.99
CA THR A 133 7.05 2.69 35.82
C THR A 133 7.56 3.27 37.13
N SER A 134 7.53 4.61 37.27
CA SER A 134 7.73 5.26 38.56
C SER A 134 6.50 4.99 39.43
N ASN A 135 6.56 3.96 40.28
CA ASN A 135 5.61 3.78 41.37
C ASN A 135 5.77 4.94 42.35
N LYS A 136 5.00 6.01 42.14
CA LYS A 136 4.80 7.04 43.16
C LYS A 136 3.72 6.52 44.09
N SER A 137 4.11 5.76 45.12
CA SER A 137 3.21 5.38 46.20
C SER A 137 2.66 6.65 46.87
N MET A 138 1.40 6.99 46.56
CA MET A 138 0.59 7.88 47.38
C MET A 138 0.39 7.19 48.73
N LYS A 139 1.15 7.61 49.74
CA LYS A 139 0.75 7.40 51.13
C LYS A 139 -0.51 8.24 51.38
N LEU A 140 -1.66 7.60 51.51
CA LEU A 140 -2.79 8.19 52.23
C LEU A 140 -2.43 8.14 53.72
N THR A 141 -2.22 9.31 54.33
CA THR A 141 -2.30 9.49 55.78
C THR A 141 -3.76 9.48 56.20
N ALA A 142 -4.04 8.72 57.27
CA ALA A 142 -5.31 8.66 57.98
C ALA A 142 -5.70 10.00 58.61
#